data_AF-A0A1A9BU06-F1
#
_entry.id   AF-A0A1A9BU06-F1
#
_cell.length_a   1.000
_cell.length_b   1.000
_cell.length_c   1.000
_cell.angle_alpha   90.00
_cell.angle_beta   90.00
_cell.angle_gamma   90.00
#
_symmetry.space_group_name_H-M   'P 1'
#
loop_
_entity.id
_entity.type
_entity.pdbx_description
1 polymer ?
#
loop_
_entity_poly.entity_id
_entity_poly.type
_entity_poly.pdbx_seq_one_letter_code
_entity_poly.pdbx_strand_id
1 'polypeptide(L)'
;MHLLPQYYRQVEAGRKTVEVRVATPQKLAVAVGDTVVFHDRDTGRELDVIVQRITRYPSFEDLLGTEDITRIDPDGPPGALLANLQSIYPAAKEALSVLALEFDHRPARPGRPMPMTPTQYAQTVPHHTVYGCLYIRDELDRPVQLRSVYGSRLWQFPGGNLDAQGEDPLQTARREAVEETGLELGLNTPRLLLTHFLHAGPRLPLNKVGLIFDGGQLTADELGRIRLDPAEHDMWAAHDLATWQELMAPRAFARLDAIERARRGEGPSYLITHT
;
A
#
# COMPACT_ATOMS: atom_id res chain seq x y z
N MET A 1 22.77 18.38 -18.44
CA MET A 1 22.06 19.58 -18.97
C MET A 1 21.38 20.30 -17.81
N HIS A 2 21.54 21.62 -17.68
CA HIS A 2 20.92 22.36 -16.57
C HIS A 2 19.50 22.85 -16.91
N LEU A 3 18.56 22.62 -16.01
CA LEU A 3 17.18 23.11 -16.07
C LEU A 3 16.96 24.20 -15.01
N LEU A 4 16.08 25.16 -15.32
CA LEU A 4 15.54 26.01 -14.26
C LEU A 4 14.70 25.13 -13.29
N PRO A 5 14.62 25.46 -12.00
CA PRO A 5 13.97 24.63 -10.99
C PRO A 5 12.52 24.24 -11.34
N GLN A 6 11.77 25.15 -11.96
CA GLN A 6 10.40 24.89 -12.40
C GLN A 6 10.33 23.77 -13.46
N TYR A 7 11.19 23.81 -14.48
CA TYR A 7 11.23 22.79 -15.52
C TYR A 7 11.79 21.47 -15.00
N TYR A 8 12.79 21.53 -14.10
CA TYR A 8 13.31 20.31 -13.45
C TYR A 8 12.20 19.57 -12.71
N ARG A 9 11.39 20.28 -11.90
CA ARG A 9 10.24 19.69 -11.19
C ARG A 9 9.20 19.08 -12.13
N GLN A 10 8.96 19.69 -13.29
CA GLN A 10 8.03 19.16 -14.28
C GLN A 10 8.53 17.87 -14.94
N VAL A 11 9.85 17.76 -15.20
CA VAL A 11 10.48 16.53 -15.71
C VAL A 11 10.43 15.45 -14.63
N GLU A 12 10.80 15.78 -13.39
CA GLU A 12 10.77 14.86 -12.26
C GLU A 12 9.36 14.34 -11.96
N ALA A 13 8.34 15.18 -12.12
CA ALA A 13 6.95 14.77 -11.98
C ALA A 13 6.40 14.01 -13.21
N GLY A 14 7.23 13.79 -14.24
CA GLY A 14 6.88 13.03 -15.45
C GLY A 14 5.93 13.73 -16.42
N ARG A 15 5.67 15.04 -16.25
CA ARG A 15 4.73 15.80 -17.11
C ARG A 15 5.43 16.45 -18.31
N LYS A 16 6.62 17.01 -18.11
CA LYS A 16 7.45 17.56 -19.18
C LYS A 16 8.25 16.43 -19.83
N THR A 17 7.99 16.21 -21.12
CA THR A 17 8.57 15.11 -21.91
C THR A 17 9.25 15.58 -23.20
N VAL A 18 9.25 16.89 -23.43
CA VAL A 18 9.99 17.52 -24.52
C VAL A 18 10.86 18.63 -23.93
N GLU A 19 12.17 18.56 -24.18
CA GLU A 19 13.12 19.60 -23.80
C GLU A 19 13.56 20.40 -25.02
N VAL A 20 13.43 21.72 -24.92
CA VAL A 20 13.78 22.65 -26.00
C VAL A 20 15.19 23.20 -25.78
N ARG A 21 16.04 23.10 -26.80
CA ARG A 21 17.41 23.65 -26.80
C ARG A 21 17.74 24.29 -28.13
N VAL A 22 18.61 25.30 -28.15
CA VAL A 22 19.24 25.76 -29.40
C VAL A 22 20.36 24.80 -29.83
N ALA A 23 20.57 24.65 -31.14
CA ALA A 23 21.47 23.64 -31.71
C ALA A 23 22.96 24.05 -31.66
N THR A 24 23.48 24.30 -30.45
CA THR A 24 24.93 24.48 -30.26
C THR A 24 25.69 23.18 -30.60
N PRO A 25 27.00 23.23 -30.90
CA PRO A 25 27.77 22.03 -31.21
C PRO A 25 27.63 20.90 -30.17
N GLN A 26 27.59 21.27 -28.88
CA GLN A 26 27.39 20.31 -27.78
C GLN A 26 25.99 19.66 -27.79
N LYS A 27 24.95 20.36 -28.25
CA LYS A 27 23.59 19.82 -28.33
C LYS A 27 23.37 18.99 -29.59
N LEU A 28 24.03 19.34 -30.69
CA LEU A 28 24.05 18.56 -31.92
C LEU A 28 24.75 17.20 -31.76
N ALA A 29 25.61 17.05 -30.75
CA ALA A 29 26.27 15.79 -30.44
C ALA A 29 25.36 14.76 -29.74
N VAL A 30 24.18 15.16 -29.25
CA VAL A 30 23.22 14.24 -28.60
C VAL A 30 22.50 13.43 -29.68
N ALA A 31 22.44 12.12 -29.50
CA ALA A 31 21.74 11.18 -30.38
C ALA A 31 20.52 10.56 -29.71
N VAL A 32 19.61 10.02 -30.52
CA VAL A 32 18.53 9.15 -30.04
C VAL A 32 19.15 7.90 -29.39
N GLY A 33 18.67 7.54 -28.21
CA GLY A 33 19.21 6.47 -27.36
C GLY A 33 20.18 6.97 -26.29
N ASP A 34 20.66 8.22 -26.38
CA ASP A 34 21.59 8.76 -25.38
C ASP A 34 20.91 8.97 -24.03
N THR A 35 21.68 8.76 -22.98
CA THR A 35 21.32 9.19 -21.63
C THR A 35 21.62 10.68 -21.45
N VAL A 36 20.60 11.47 -21.15
CA VAL A 36 20.73 12.87 -20.77
C VAL A 36 20.46 13.00 -19.28
N VAL A 37 21.45 13.52 -18.55
CA VAL A 37 21.27 13.90 -17.14
C VAL A 37 20.80 15.35 -17.10
N PHE A 38 19.63 15.60 -16.55
CA PHE A 38 19.17 16.93 -16.15
C PHE A 38 19.66 17.24 -14.74
N HIS A 39 20.16 18.45 -14.55
CA HIS A 39 20.57 18.96 -13.24
C HIS A 39 19.68 20.14 -12.89
N ASP A 40 19.12 20.13 -11.68
CA ASP A 40 18.50 21.30 -11.09
C ASP A 40 19.58 22.34 -10.79
N ARG A 41 19.42 23.56 -11.30
CA ARG A 41 20.39 24.64 -11.13
C ARG A 41 20.59 25.06 -9.69
N ASP A 42 19.58 24.89 -8.84
CA ASP A 42 19.59 25.47 -7.50
C ASP A 42 19.94 24.44 -6.42
N THR A 43 19.58 23.18 -6.63
CA THR A 43 19.66 22.14 -5.59
C THR A 43 20.71 21.05 -5.85
N GLY A 44 21.29 21.01 -7.06
CA GLY A 44 22.24 19.96 -7.45
C GLY A 44 21.61 18.58 -7.66
N ARG A 45 20.27 18.48 -7.62
CA ARG A 45 19.56 17.24 -7.91
C ARG A 45 19.73 16.85 -9.38
N GLU A 46 19.78 15.55 -9.63
CA GLU A 46 19.98 14.99 -10.97
C GLU A 46 18.86 14.03 -11.32
N LEU A 47 18.47 14.01 -12.60
CA LEU A 47 17.53 13.06 -13.16
C LEU A 47 18.00 12.69 -14.56
N ASP A 48 18.13 11.40 -14.83
CA ASP A 48 18.57 10.89 -16.11
C ASP A 48 17.40 10.34 -16.94
N VAL A 49 17.39 10.68 -18.22
CA VAL A 49 16.36 10.25 -19.20
C VAL A 49 17.02 9.71 -20.46
N ILE A 50 16.29 8.88 -21.21
CA ILE A 50 16.72 8.42 -22.53
C ILE A 50 16.07 9.30 -23.59
N VAL A 51 16.87 9.86 -24.50
CA VAL A 51 16.36 10.61 -25.64
C VAL A 51 15.72 9.65 -26.64
N GLN A 52 14.45 9.86 -26.96
CA GLN A 52 13.66 9.00 -27.84
C GLN A 52 13.52 9.57 -29.25
N ARG A 53 13.46 10.89 -29.36
CA ARG A 53 13.41 11.60 -30.64
C ARG A 53 14.12 12.94 -30.52
N ILE A 54 14.76 13.34 -31.61
CA ILE A 54 15.31 14.69 -31.77
C ILE A 54 14.77 15.26 -33.07
N THR A 55 14.13 16.43 -33.01
CA THR A 55 13.66 17.15 -34.19
C THR A 55 14.22 18.56 -34.21
N ARG A 56 14.69 18.99 -35.39
CA ARG A 56 15.28 20.31 -35.61
C ARG A 56 14.28 21.21 -36.33
N TYR A 57 14.10 22.41 -35.80
CA TYR A 57 13.22 23.46 -36.31
C TYR A 57 14.01 24.73 -36.64
N PRO A 58 13.62 25.49 -37.67
CA PRO A 58 14.32 26.74 -38.01
C PRO A 58 14.13 27.83 -36.95
N SER A 59 12.99 27.86 -36.26
CA SER A 59 12.66 28.84 -35.20
C SER A 59 11.89 28.21 -34.02
N PHE A 60 11.72 28.96 -32.94
CA PHE A 60 10.81 28.58 -31.85
C PHE A 60 9.35 28.57 -32.30
N GLU A 61 8.96 29.46 -33.23
CA GLU A 61 7.59 29.50 -33.75
C GLU A 61 7.25 28.22 -34.52
N ASP A 62 8.16 27.74 -35.38
CA ASP A 62 7.98 26.49 -36.12
C ASP A 62 7.88 25.28 -35.17
N LEU A 63 8.71 25.27 -34.11
CA LEU A 63 8.69 24.22 -33.09
C LEU A 63 7.35 24.22 -32.35
N LEU A 64 6.91 25.37 -31.84
CA LEU A 64 5.67 25.48 -31.06
C LEU A 64 4.40 25.31 -31.91
N GLY A 65 4.49 25.53 -33.22
CA GLY A 65 3.42 25.20 -34.17
C GLY A 65 3.29 23.71 -34.48
N THR A 66 4.30 22.90 -34.16
CA THR A 66 4.36 21.47 -34.49
C THR A 66 4.30 20.56 -33.26
N GLU A 67 5.05 20.91 -32.20
CA GLU A 67 5.12 20.13 -30.97
C GLU A 67 3.94 20.43 -30.02
N ASP A 68 3.57 19.45 -29.20
CA ASP A 68 2.61 19.66 -28.13
C ASP A 68 3.23 20.52 -27.00
N ILE A 69 2.78 21.77 -26.92
CA ILE A 69 3.29 22.73 -25.93
C ILE A 69 3.10 22.28 -24.49
N THR A 70 2.09 21.44 -24.21
CA THR A 70 1.83 20.91 -22.86
C THR A 70 2.90 19.91 -22.43
N ARG A 71 3.64 19.32 -23.38
CA ARG A 71 4.80 18.46 -23.11
C ARG A 71 6.11 19.23 -22.94
N ILE A 72 6.13 20.50 -23.32
CA ILE A 72 7.29 21.41 -23.21
C ILE A 72 7.25 22.20 -21.90
N ASP A 73 6.09 22.77 -21.55
CA ASP A 73 5.88 23.51 -20.31
C ASP A 73 4.44 23.28 -19.79
N PRO A 74 4.17 22.13 -19.15
CA PRO A 74 2.83 21.74 -18.69
C PRO A 74 2.20 22.70 -17.68
N ASP A 75 3.01 23.42 -16.90
CA ASP A 75 2.54 24.33 -15.86
C ASP A 75 2.67 25.81 -16.28
N GLY A 76 3.05 26.07 -17.53
CA GLY A 76 3.26 27.40 -18.07
C GLY A 76 1.95 28.15 -18.34
N PRO A 77 1.91 29.49 -18.17
CA PRO A 77 0.73 30.26 -18.52
C PRO A 77 0.48 30.21 -20.04
N PRO A 78 -0.79 30.13 -20.48
CA PRO A 78 -1.14 30.11 -21.90
C PRO A 78 -0.51 31.28 -22.66
N GLY A 79 0.13 30.99 -23.81
CA GLY A 79 0.75 32.00 -24.67
C GLY A 79 2.10 32.55 -24.19
N ALA A 80 2.58 32.19 -23.00
CA ALA A 80 3.86 32.70 -22.47
C ALA A 80 5.09 31.90 -22.93
N LEU A 81 4.91 30.67 -23.42
CA LEU A 81 6.01 29.76 -23.70
C LEU A 81 7.02 30.32 -24.72
N LEU A 82 6.55 30.95 -25.80
CA LEU A 82 7.43 31.57 -26.80
C LEU A 82 8.29 32.67 -26.17
N ALA A 83 7.66 33.59 -25.43
CA ALA A 83 8.36 34.67 -24.75
C ALA A 83 9.37 34.14 -23.71
N ASN A 84 9.01 33.10 -22.96
CA ASN A 84 9.90 32.44 -22.01
C ASN A 84 11.12 31.82 -22.70
N LEU A 85 10.92 31.12 -23.82
CA LEU A 85 12.01 30.52 -24.60
C LEU A 85 12.94 31.60 -25.17
N GLN A 86 12.39 32.68 -25.73
CA GLN A 86 13.17 33.82 -26.26
C GLN A 86 13.93 34.59 -25.16
N SER A 87 13.37 34.68 -23.95
CA SER A 87 14.07 35.24 -22.79
C SER A 87 15.27 34.37 -22.36
N ILE A 88 15.21 33.05 -22.54
CA ILE A 88 16.31 32.12 -22.24
C ILE A 88 17.33 32.09 -23.40
N TYR A 89 16.86 32.21 -24.64
CA TYR A 89 17.61 32.10 -25.88
C TYR A 89 17.33 33.31 -26.79
N PRO A 90 18.17 34.36 -26.73
CA PRO A 90 18.04 35.52 -27.62
C PRO A 90 18.20 35.14 -29.10
N ALA A 91 17.74 36.00 -30.01
CA ALA A 91 17.69 35.75 -31.47
C ALA A 91 18.99 35.20 -32.10
N ALA A 92 20.16 35.67 -31.65
CA ALA A 92 21.45 35.16 -32.12
C ALA A 92 21.67 33.66 -31.81
N LYS A 93 21.08 33.15 -30.72
CA LYS A 93 21.10 31.73 -30.37
C LYS A 93 20.03 30.94 -31.13
N GLU A 94 18.85 31.52 -31.34
CA GLU A 94 17.79 30.92 -32.15
C GLU A 94 18.24 30.69 -33.61
N ALA A 95 19.07 31.60 -34.15
CA ALA A 95 19.65 31.47 -35.48
C ALA A 95 20.51 30.20 -35.68
N LEU A 96 20.87 29.48 -34.62
CA LEU A 96 21.50 28.16 -34.69
C LEU A 96 20.51 27.03 -35.04
N SER A 97 19.22 27.35 -35.19
CA SER A 97 18.08 26.42 -35.15
C SER A 97 17.78 25.93 -33.73
N VAL A 98 16.57 25.38 -33.58
CA VAL A 98 16.03 24.87 -32.33
C VAL A 98 15.89 23.35 -32.41
N LEU A 99 16.09 22.67 -31.29
CA LEU A 99 15.94 21.23 -31.12
C LEU A 99 14.82 20.96 -30.11
N ALA A 100 13.91 20.05 -30.46
CA ALA A 100 13.01 19.38 -29.54
C ALA A 100 13.58 17.99 -29.22
N LEU A 101 13.94 17.75 -27.95
CA LEU A 101 14.41 16.47 -27.46
C LEU A 101 13.26 15.80 -26.71
N GLU A 102 12.68 14.77 -27.31
CA GLU A 102 11.63 13.97 -26.68
C GLU A 102 12.24 12.87 -25.83
N PHE A 103 11.64 12.64 -24.66
CA PHE A 103 11.98 11.58 -23.71
C PHE A 103 10.73 11.19 -22.92
N ASP A 104 10.81 10.14 -22.09
CA ASP A 104 9.76 9.83 -21.11
C ASP A 104 10.30 9.86 -19.67
N HIS A 105 9.45 9.51 -18.71
CA HIS A 105 9.77 9.55 -17.28
C HIS A 105 10.59 8.33 -16.81
N ARG A 106 10.99 7.42 -17.71
CA ARG A 106 11.78 6.25 -17.30
C ARG A 106 13.22 6.68 -17.05
N PRO A 107 13.79 6.33 -15.88
CA PRO A 107 15.20 6.57 -15.62
C PRO A 107 16.04 5.81 -16.65
N ALA A 108 17.08 6.46 -17.18
CA ALA A 108 17.94 5.85 -18.18
C ALA A 108 18.87 4.78 -17.57
N ARG A 109 19.29 5.00 -16.33
CA ARG A 109 20.17 4.12 -15.57
C ARG A 109 19.32 3.17 -14.75
N PRO A 110 19.56 1.85 -14.84
CA PRO A 110 18.90 0.91 -13.95
C PRO A 110 19.27 1.21 -12.49
N GLY A 111 18.30 1.02 -11.60
CA GLY A 111 18.56 1.03 -10.16
C GLY A 111 19.61 -0.01 -9.78
N ARG A 112 20.27 0.18 -8.65
CA ARG A 112 21.21 -0.83 -8.14
C ARG A 112 20.43 -2.07 -7.72
N PRO A 113 20.89 -3.29 -8.07
CA PRO A 113 20.26 -4.50 -7.58
C PRO A 113 20.41 -4.57 -6.05
N MET A 114 19.47 -5.25 -5.39
CA MET A 114 19.63 -5.60 -3.98
C MET A 114 20.93 -6.42 -3.81
N PRO A 115 21.70 -6.20 -2.73
CA PRO A 115 22.97 -6.89 -2.51
C PRO A 115 22.79 -8.39 -2.13
N MET A 116 21.57 -8.92 -2.21
CA MET A 116 21.20 -10.29 -1.84
C MET A 116 19.92 -10.72 -2.57
N THR A 117 19.64 -12.02 -2.59
CA THR A 117 18.39 -12.55 -3.16
C THR A 117 17.18 -12.21 -2.29
N PRO A 118 15.94 -12.22 -2.83
CA PRO A 118 14.73 -12.00 -2.05
C PRO A 118 14.60 -12.96 -0.85
N THR A 119 14.97 -14.23 -1.03
CA THR A 119 14.95 -15.23 0.05
C THR A 119 15.94 -14.90 1.16
N GLN A 120 17.15 -14.47 0.81
CA GLN A 120 18.15 -14.02 1.79
C GLN A 120 17.65 -12.77 2.52
N TYR A 121 17.09 -11.80 1.80
CA TYR A 121 16.52 -10.60 2.41
C TYR A 121 15.40 -10.93 3.41
N ALA A 122 14.48 -11.83 3.05
CA ALA A 122 13.40 -12.27 3.92
C ALA A 122 13.90 -12.89 5.24
N GLN A 123 15.10 -13.47 5.26
CA GLN A 123 15.73 -13.99 6.48
C GLN A 123 16.34 -12.89 7.37
N THR A 124 16.59 -11.69 6.83
CA THR A 124 17.17 -10.56 7.58
C THR A 124 16.15 -9.68 8.27
N VAL A 125 14.88 -9.74 7.84
CA VAL A 125 13.80 -8.90 8.38
C VAL A 125 13.07 -9.62 9.53
N PRO A 126 12.56 -8.90 10.54
CA PRO A 126 11.79 -9.51 11.62
C PRO A 126 10.55 -10.26 11.10
N HIS A 127 10.41 -11.52 11.50
CA HIS A 127 9.25 -12.33 11.15
C HIS A 127 8.05 -12.01 12.03
N HIS A 128 6.87 -12.06 11.43
CA HIS A 128 5.59 -11.84 12.08
C HIS A 128 4.67 -13.02 11.70
N THR A 129 3.78 -13.40 12.61
CA THR A 129 2.71 -14.36 12.29
C THR A 129 1.42 -13.60 12.00
N VAL A 130 0.56 -14.15 11.16
CA VAL A 130 -0.74 -13.58 10.83
C VAL A 130 -1.82 -14.53 11.32
N TYR A 131 -2.97 -14.01 11.75
CA TYR A 131 -4.13 -14.81 12.14
C TYR A 131 -5.43 -14.15 11.67
N GLY A 132 -6.46 -14.96 11.44
CA GLY A 132 -7.79 -14.52 11.03
C GLY A 132 -8.86 -15.03 11.99
N CYS A 133 -9.86 -14.21 12.32
CA CYS A 133 -10.99 -14.62 13.17
C CYS A 133 -12.34 -14.12 12.63
N LEU A 134 -13.41 -14.82 12.98
CA LEU A 134 -14.79 -14.39 12.77
C LEU A 134 -15.41 -13.93 14.09
N TYR A 135 -15.89 -12.68 14.12
CA TYR A 135 -16.66 -12.14 15.22
C TYR A 135 -18.15 -12.45 15.00
N ILE A 136 -18.65 -13.45 15.72
CA ILE A 136 -20.04 -13.93 15.60
C ILE A 136 -20.87 -13.43 16.77
N ARG A 137 -22.14 -13.10 16.52
CA ARG A 137 -23.12 -12.74 17.54
C ARG A 137 -24.35 -13.64 17.49
N ASP A 138 -25.08 -13.71 18.59
CA ASP A 138 -26.42 -14.29 18.62
C ASP A 138 -27.53 -13.26 18.32
N GLU A 139 -28.78 -13.71 18.26
CA GLU A 139 -29.98 -12.88 18.01
C GLU A 139 -30.19 -11.74 19.02
N LEU A 140 -29.57 -11.82 20.20
CA LEU A 140 -29.60 -10.78 21.22
C LEU A 140 -28.41 -9.81 21.11
N ASP A 141 -27.68 -9.85 20.00
CA ASP A 141 -26.49 -9.04 19.70
C ASP A 141 -25.31 -9.33 20.65
N ARG A 142 -25.27 -10.53 21.25
CA ARG A 142 -24.24 -10.93 22.22
C ARG A 142 -23.07 -11.64 21.51
N PRO A 143 -21.81 -11.24 21.76
CA PRO A 143 -20.64 -11.93 21.22
C PRO A 143 -20.59 -13.41 21.62
N VAL A 144 -20.33 -14.27 20.64
CA VAL A 144 -20.05 -15.70 20.82
C VAL A 144 -18.55 -15.91 21.01
N GLN A 145 -18.18 -16.75 21.98
CA GLN A 145 -16.79 -17.12 22.25
C GLN A 145 -16.66 -18.63 22.45
N LEU A 146 -15.51 -19.16 22.07
CA LEU A 146 -15.07 -20.53 22.28
C LEU A 146 -13.99 -20.56 23.37
N ARG A 147 -14.02 -21.55 24.25
CA ARG A 147 -13.02 -21.71 25.31
C ARG A 147 -11.98 -22.74 24.89
N SER A 148 -10.73 -22.30 24.79
CA SER A 148 -9.62 -23.20 24.44
C SER A 148 -9.39 -24.27 25.51
N VAL A 149 -8.98 -25.47 25.10
CA VAL A 149 -8.45 -26.52 26.01
C VAL A 149 -7.01 -26.26 26.41
N TYR A 150 -6.30 -25.38 25.70
CA TYR A 150 -4.89 -25.09 25.91
C TYR A 150 -4.65 -23.94 26.89
N GLY A 151 -3.45 -23.92 27.47
CA GLY A 151 -2.98 -22.83 28.33
C GLY A 151 -3.92 -22.55 29.51
N SER A 152 -4.21 -21.27 29.75
CA SER A 152 -5.15 -20.82 30.80
C SER A 152 -6.63 -20.90 30.36
N ARG A 153 -6.94 -21.70 29.34
CA ARG A 153 -8.30 -21.94 28.81
C ARG A 153 -9.05 -20.64 28.52
N LEU A 154 -8.41 -19.78 27.74
CA LEU A 154 -8.95 -18.46 27.41
C LEU A 154 -10.16 -18.56 26.47
N TRP A 155 -11.07 -17.61 26.60
CA TRP A 155 -12.15 -17.37 25.66
C TRP A 155 -11.64 -16.62 24.42
N GLN A 156 -12.00 -17.10 23.24
CA GLN A 156 -11.55 -16.58 21.96
C GLN A 156 -12.61 -16.75 20.86
N PHE A 157 -12.48 -15.98 19.80
CA PHE A 157 -13.30 -16.12 18.61
C PHE A 157 -12.90 -17.36 17.83
N PRO A 158 -13.79 -17.93 17.00
CA PRO A 158 -13.36 -18.89 16.00
C PRO A 158 -12.31 -18.26 15.07
N GLY A 159 -11.20 -18.94 14.86
CA GLY A 159 -10.07 -18.45 14.08
C GLY A 159 -8.69 -18.89 14.55
N GLY A 160 -7.76 -18.94 13.61
CA GLY A 160 -6.41 -19.48 13.81
C GLY A 160 -5.33 -18.72 13.02
N ASN A 161 -4.11 -19.25 13.07
CA ASN A 161 -2.97 -18.63 12.38
C ASN A 161 -3.02 -18.96 10.88
N LEU A 162 -2.40 -18.10 10.08
CA LEU A 162 -2.21 -18.31 8.65
C LEU A 162 -1.07 -19.32 8.42
N ASP A 163 -1.35 -20.61 8.56
CA ASP A 163 -0.37 -21.70 8.45
C ASP A 163 -0.59 -22.65 7.27
N ALA A 164 -1.76 -22.58 6.62
CA ALA A 164 -2.04 -23.23 5.35
C ALA A 164 -1.46 -22.43 4.16
N GLN A 165 -0.91 -23.16 3.17
CA GLN A 165 -0.32 -22.51 1.99
C GLN A 165 -1.38 -21.86 1.10
N GLY A 166 -1.17 -20.57 0.80
CA GLY A 166 -1.98 -19.82 -0.17
C GLY A 166 -3.28 -19.25 0.38
N GLU A 167 -3.57 -19.45 1.67
CA GLU A 167 -4.72 -18.80 2.32
C GLU A 167 -4.44 -17.32 2.59
N ASP A 168 -5.47 -16.50 2.42
CA ASP A 168 -5.57 -15.18 3.02
C ASP A 168 -6.23 -15.25 4.42
N PRO A 169 -6.14 -14.18 5.24
CA PRO A 169 -6.67 -14.22 6.61
C PRO A 169 -8.18 -14.49 6.71
N LEU A 170 -8.97 -14.12 5.69
CA LEU A 170 -10.40 -14.40 5.68
C LEU A 170 -10.67 -15.86 5.33
N GLN A 171 -9.91 -16.44 4.41
CA GLN A 171 -9.98 -17.88 4.10
C GLN A 171 -9.62 -18.71 5.33
N THR A 172 -8.54 -18.35 6.04
CA THR A 172 -8.19 -18.97 7.33
C THR A 172 -9.31 -18.84 8.35
N ALA A 173 -9.88 -17.64 8.54
CA ALA A 173 -10.98 -17.47 9.50
C ALA A 173 -12.21 -18.34 9.18
N ARG A 174 -12.51 -18.55 7.88
CA ARG A 174 -13.60 -19.44 7.43
C ARG A 174 -13.28 -20.91 7.64
N ARG A 175 -12.07 -21.35 7.28
CA ARG A 175 -11.61 -22.72 7.50
C ARG A 175 -11.69 -23.07 8.98
N GLU A 176 -11.11 -22.23 9.82
CA GLU A 176 -11.09 -22.40 11.27
C GLU A 176 -12.50 -22.41 11.87
N ALA A 177 -13.42 -21.56 11.40
CA ALA A 177 -14.80 -21.63 11.85
C ALA A 177 -15.46 -23.00 11.54
N VAL A 178 -15.17 -23.60 10.38
CA VAL A 178 -15.65 -24.94 10.04
C VAL A 178 -14.97 -26.01 10.90
N GLU A 179 -13.65 -25.93 11.07
CA GLU A 179 -12.88 -26.91 11.85
C GLU A 179 -13.25 -26.88 13.34
N GLU A 180 -13.26 -25.69 13.95
CA GLU A 180 -13.48 -25.50 15.39
C GLU A 180 -14.96 -25.59 15.80
N THR A 181 -15.91 -25.34 14.89
CA THR A 181 -17.35 -25.26 15.26
C THR A 181 -18.29 -26.09 14.37
N GLY A 182 -17.82 -26.60 13.23
CA GLY A 182 -18.66 -27.25 12.23
C GLY A 182 -19.61 -26.31 11.46
N LEU A 183 -19.46 -24.99 11.60
CA LEU A 183 -20.34 -24.00 10.97
C LEU A 183 -19.72 -23.44 9.68
N GLU A 184 -20.43 -23.63 8.57
CA GLU A 184 -20.16 -22.91 7.31
C GLU A 184 -20.96 -21.60 7.28
N LEU A 185 -20.26 -20.47 7.45
CA LEU A 185 -20.90 -19.16 7.42
C LEU A 185 -20.95 -18.63 5.97
N GLY A 186 -22.16 -18.31 5.48
CA GLY A 186 -22.43 -17.76 4.15
C GLY A 186 -21.96 -16.30 3.94
N LEU A 187 -20.76 -15.97 4.41
CA LEU A 187 -20.20 -14.62 4.36
C LEU A 187 -19.54 -14.40 3.00
N ASN A 188 -20.16 -13.68 2.07
CA ASN A 188 -19.52 -13.41 0.77
C ASN A 188 -18.32 -12.46 0.93
N THR A 189 -18.54 -11.27 1.49
CA THR A 189 -17.51 -10.24 1.70
C THR A 189 -17.75 -9.58 3.06
N PRO A 190 -17.39 -10.26 4.17
CA PRO A 190 -17.61 -9.72 5.50
C PRO A 190 -16.77 -8.46 5.72
N ARG A 191 -17.33 -7.52 6.48
CA ARG A 191 -16.64 -6.29 6.87
C ARG A 191 -15.46 -6.64 7.78
N LEU A 192 -14.28 -6.08 7.52
CA LEU A 192 -13.19 -6.08 8.49
C LEU A 192 -13.54 -5.15 9.65
N LEU A 193 -13.60 -5.69 10.86
CA LEU A 193 -13.93 -4.94 12.08
C LEU A 193 -12.68 -4.38 12.75
N LEU A 194 -11.61 -5.17 12.84
CA LEU A 194 -10.40 -4.77 13.56
C LEU A 194 -9.15 -5.39 12.93
N THR A 195 -8.12 -4.57 12.73
CA THR A 195 -6.73 -5.02 12.58
C THR A 195 -6.04 -4.94 13.94
N HIS A 196 -5.48 -6.05 14.40
CA HIS A 196 -4.85 -6.15 15.71
C HIS A 196 -3.36 -6.43 15.57
N PHE A 197 -2.51 -5.57 16.11
CA PHE A 197 -1.08 -5.86 16.22
C PHE A 197 -0.75 -6.28 17.65
N LEU A 198 -0.12 -7.44 17.79
CA LEU A 198 0.30 -7.98 19.06
C LEU A 198 1.83 -8.02 19.13
N HIS A 199 2.41 -7.25 20.05
CA HIS A 199 3.85 -7.29 20.30
C HIS A 199 4.28 -8.60 20.94
N ALA A 200 5.37 -9.16 20.39
CA ALA A 200 6.09 -10.28 20.95
C ALA A 200 6.50 -10.03 22.41
N GLY A 201 6.78 -11.11 23.11
CA GLY A 201 7.17 -11.09 24.51
C GLY A 201 7.59 -12.49 24.96
N PRO A 202 7.86 -12.69 26.26
CA PRO A 202 8.54 -13.89 26.75
C PRO A 202 7.85 -15.21 26.41
N ARG A 203 6.52 -15.20 26.20
CA ARG A 203 5.73 -16.40 25.88
C ARG A 203 5.50 -16.61 24.37
N LEU A 204 5.64 -15.56 23.57
CA LEU A 204 5.33 -15.55 22.14
C LEU A 204 6.42 -14.75 21.42
N PRO A 205 7.41 -15.43 20.81
CA PRO A 205 8.64 -14.79 20.36
C PRO A 205 8.48 -13.95 19.08
N LEU A 206 7.34 -14.07 18.39
CA LEU A 206 7.04 -13.33 17.17
C LEU A 206 5.86 -12.39 17.41
N ASN A 207 5.94 -11.20 16.82
CA ASN A 207 4.80 -10.30 16.75
C ASN A 207 3.67 -10.98 15.94
N LYS A 208 2.42 -10.62 16.22
CA LYS A 208 1.27 -11.11 15.45
C LYS A 208 0.46 -9.97 14.83
N VAL A 209 -0.06 -10.22 13.63
CA VAL A 209 -1.07 -9.38 12.99
C VAL A 209 -2.37 -10.17 12.88
N GLY A 210 -3.43 -9.67 13.48
CA GLY A 210 -4.77 -10.25 13.46
C GLY A 210 -5.71 -9.47 12.58
N LEU A 211 -6.52 -10.17 11.80
CA LEU A 211 -7.64 -9.60 11.06
C LEU A 211 -8.94 -10.23 11.56
N ILE A 212 -9.84 -9.39 12.08
CA ILE A 212 -11.11 -9.82 12.66
C ILE A 212 -12.24 -9.34 11.77
N PHE A 213 -12.99 -10.29 11.19
CA PHE A 213 -14.09 -10.02 10.26
C PHE A 213 -15.44 -10.18 10.96
N ASP A 214 -16.45 -9.42 10.51
CA ASP A 214 -17.82 -9.58 10.98
C ASP A 214 -18.38 -10.92 10.49
N GLY A 215 -18.56 -11.84 11.43
CA GLY A 215 -19.14 -13.16 11.21
C GLY A 215 -20.67 -13.14 11.14
N GLY A 216 -21.28 -11.98 11.35
CA GLY A 216 -22.72 -11.81 11.32
C GLY A 216 -23.41 -12.22 12.62
N GLN A 217 -24.73 -12.35 12.52
CA GLN A 217 -25.61 -12.76 13.60
C GLN A 217 -26.20 -14.12 13.25
N LEU A 218 -26.14 -15.06 14.20
CA LEU A 218 -26.67 -16.42 14.05
C LEU A 218 -27.90 -16.62 14.93
N THR A 219 -28.85 -17.37 14.40
CA THR A 219 -30.05 -17.83 15.12
C THR A 219 -29.70 -18.83 16.22
N ALA A 220 -30.59 -18.97 17.20
CA ALA A 220 -30.45 -20.02 18.21
C ALA A 220 -30.29 -21.43 17.59
N ASP A 221 -31.01 -21.71 16.50
CA ASP A 221 -30.92 -22.99 15.78
C ASP A 221 -29.57 -23.19 15.10
N GLU A 222 -28.99 -22.14 14.50
CA GLU A 222 -27.65 -22.20 13.90
C GLU A 222 -26.57 -22.38 14.98
N LEU A 223 -26.64 -21.65 16.09
CA LEU A 223 -25.72 -21.83 17.21
C LEU A 223 -25.86 -23.22 17.86
N GLY A 224 -27.07 -23.79 17.91
CA GLY A 224 -27.31 -25.15 18.38
C GLY A 224 -26.62 -26.24 17.54
N ARG A 225 -26.21 -25.92 16.31
CA ARG A 225 -25.44 -26.82 15.43
C ARG A 225 -23.94 -26.81 15.71
N ILE A 226 -23.44 -25.91 16.56
CA ILE A 226 -22.01 -25.88 16.92
C ILE A 226 -21.58 -27.26 17.44
N ARG A 227 -20.55 -27.83 16.81
CA ARG A 227 -19.84 -29.04 17.25
C ARG A 227 -18.38 -28.64 17.39
N LEU A 228 -17.96 -28.50 18.65
CA LEU A 228 -16.59 -28.10 18.95
C LEU A 228 -15.63 -29.22 18.58
N ASP A 229 -14.48 -28.87 17.99
CA ASP A 229 -13.35 -29.77 17.96
C ASP A 229 -12.82 -29.95 19.39
N PRO A 230 -12.97 -31.14 20.01
CA PRO A 230 -12.53 -31.37 21.37
C PRO A 230 -11.00 -31.31 21.55
N ALA A 231 -10.23 -31.35 20.45
CA ALA A 231 -8.79 -31.14 20.50
C ALA A 231 -8.42 -29.67 20.79
N GLU A 232 -9.31 -28.73 20.50
CA GLU A 232 -9.03 -27.30 20.57
C GLU A 232 -9.92 -26.54 21.55
N HIS A 233 -11.21 -26.90 21.67
CA HIS A 233 -12.18 -26.21 22.53
C HIS A 233 -13.11 -27.17 23.25
N ASP A 234 -13.49 -26.79 24.46
CA ASP A 234 -14.36 -27.62 25.32
C ASP A 234 -15.70 -26.96 25.68
N MET A 235 -15.87 -25.68 25.34
CA MET A 235 -17.07 -24.93 25.66
C MET A 235 -17.24 -23.76 24.69
N TRP A 236 -18.49 -23.39 24.41
CA TRP A 236 -18.85 -22.13 23.77
C TRP A 236 -19.94 -21.43 24.58
N ALA A 237 -20.00 -20.11 24.52
CA ALA A 237 -21.05 -19.33 25.14
C ALA A 237 -21.29 -18.01 24.40
N ALA A 238 -22.47 -17.43 24.61
CA ALA A 238 -22.86 -16.11 24.15
C ALA A 238 -23.30 -15.26 25.35
N HIS A 239 -22.59 -14.16 25.60
CA HIS A 239 -22.85 -13.28 26.74
C HIS A 239 -22.75 -11.81 26.34
N ASP A 240 -23.36 -10.93 27.14
CA ASP A 240 -23.17 -9.49 26.99
C ASP A 240 -21.73 -9.07 27.37
N LEU A 241 -21.36 -7.83 27.05
CA LEU A 241 -20.02 -7.33 27.33
C LEU A 241 -19.69 -7.28 28.83
N ALA A 242 -20.66 -6.97 29.69
CA ALA A 242 -20.43 -6.91 31.13
C ALA A 242 -20.00 -8.29 31.68
N THR A 243 -20.72 -9.34 31.28
CA THR A 243 -20.39 -10.72 31.64
C THR A 243 -19.05 -11.14 31.02
N TRP A 244 -18.76 -10.77 29.76
CA TRP A 244 -17.45 -11.07 29.17
C TRP A 244 -16.29 -10.37 29.88
N GLN A 245 -16.52 -9.16 30.42
CA GLN A 245 -15.52 -8.45 31.22
C GLN A 245 -15.14 -9.22 32.49
N GLU A 246 -16.09 -9.93 33.09
CA GLU A 246 -15.88 -10.77 34.27
C GLU A 246 -15.18 -12.09 33.92
N LEU A 247 -15.52 -12.68 32.77
CA LEU A 247 -15.03 -14.00 32.35
C LEU A 247 -13.65 -13.97 31.65
N MET A 248 -13.26 -12.83 31.09
CA MET A 248 -12.03 -12.70 30.31
C MET A 248 -10.90 -12.03 31.08
N ALA A 249 -9.67 -12.44 30.79
CA ALA A 249 -8.50 -11.66 31.18
C ALA A 249 -8.60 -10.24 30.57
N PRO A 250 -8.15 -9.18 31.27
CA PRO A 250 -8.34 -7.78 30.84
C PRO A 250 -7.91 -7.50 29.39
N ARG A 251 -6.82 -8.12 28.93
CA ARG A 251 -6.32 -7.98 27.56
C ARG A 251 -7.25 -8.60 26.51
N ALA A 252 -7.79 -9.79 26.78
CA ALA A 252 -8.74 -10.44 25.87
C ALA A 252 -10.03 -9.62 25.78
N PHE A 253 -10.51 -9.12 26.93
CA PHE A 253 -11.66 -8.23 26.97
C PHE A 253 -11.41 -6.90 26.22
N ALA A 254 -10.26 -6.27 26.41
CA ALA A 254 -9.92 -5.03 25.69
C ALA A 254 -9.96 -5.19 24.16
N ARG A 255 -9.58 -6.37 23.64
CA ARG A 255 -9.72 -6.69 22.22
C ARG A 255 -11.19 -6.86 21.83
N LEU A 256 -12.00 -7.57 22.62
CA LEU A 256 -13.43 -7.73 22.37
C LEU A 256 -14.18 -6.38 22.38
N ASP A 257 -13.92 -5.53 23.37
CA ASP A 257 -14.51 -4.20 23.49
C ASP A 257 -14.14 -3.32 22.27
N ALA A 258 -12.88 -3.34 21.85
CA ALA A 258 -12.44 -2.60 20.66
C ALA A 258 -13.17 -3.07 19.39
N ILE A 259 -13.36 -4.38 19.20
CA ILE A 259 -14.10 -4.95 18.06
C ILE A 259 -15.56 -4.46 18.09
N GLU A 260 -16.20 -4.51 19.26
CA GLU A 260 -17.60 -4.11 19.41
C GLU A 260 -17.80 -2.62 19.14
N ARG A 261 -16.91 -1.78 19.66
CA ARG A 261 -16.91 -0.35 19.34
C ARG A 261 -16.66 -0.09 17.85
N ALA A 262 -15.70 -0.80 17.23
CA ALA A 262 -15.40 -0.64 15.81
C ALA A 262 -16.59 -1.05 14.93
N ARG A 263 -17.29 -2.13 15.29
CA ARG A 263 -18.52 -2.58 14.64
C ARG A 263 -19.59 -1.49 14.63
N ARG A 264 -19.77 -0.78 15.75
CA ARG A 264 -20.70 0.35 15.91
C ARG A 264 -20.22 1.66 15.27
N GLY A 265 -18.99 1.72 14.76
CA GLY A 265 -18.41 2.93 14.18
C GLY A 265 -17.86 3.92 15.22
N GLU A 266 -17.68 3.47 16.46
CA GLU A 266 -17.27 4.27 17.63
C GLU A 266 -15.86 3.92 18.13
N GLY A 267 -15.22 2.94 17.47
CA GLY A 267 -13.98 2.32 17.90
C GLY A 267 -12.89 2.40 16.84
N PRO A 268 -11.65 2.09 17.23
CA PRO A 268 -10.55 2.08 16.29
C PRO A 268 -10.68 0.91 15.33
N SER A 269 -10.29 1.09 14.07
CA SER A 269 -10.06 -0.01 13.15
C SER A 269 -8.71 -0.71 13.40
N TYR A 270 -7.87 -0.17 14.28
CA TYR A 270 -6.54 -0.67 14.60
C TYR A 270 -6.26 -0.68 16.11
N LEU A 271 -5.84 -1.81 16.65
CA LEU A 271 -5.50 -1.98 18.07
C LEU A 271 -4.09 -2.55 18.23
N ILE A 272 -3.33 -2.04 19.19
CA ILE A 272 -2.05 -2.62 19.62
C ILE A 272 -2.21 -3.21 21.01
N THR A 273 -1.78 -4.47 21.21
CA THR A 273 -1.60 -5.06 22.55
C THR A 273 -0.23 -5.71 22.68
N HIS A 274 0.14 -6.11 23.89
CA HIS A 274 1.41 -6.77 24.20
C HIS A 274 1.16 -8.14 24.81
N THR A 275 2.07 -9.09 24.57
CA THR A 275 1.92 -10.48 25.03
C THR A 275 1.98 -10.65 26.54
#